data_AF-C5KX47-F1
#
_entry.id   AF-C5KX47-F1
#
_cell.length_a   1.000
_cell.length_b   1.000
_cell.length_c   1.000
_cell.angle_alpha   90.00
_cell.angle_beta   90.00
_cell.angle_gamma   90.00
#
_symmetry.space_group_name_H-M   'P 1'
#
loop_
_entity.id
_entity.type
_entity.pdbx_description
1 polymer ?
#
loop_
_entity_poly.entity_id
_entity_poly.type
_entity_poly.pdbx_seq_one_letter_code
_entity_poly.pdbx_strand_id
1 'polypeptide(L)'
;MASGKRKEVKALLDKLHRIYTAAQEDLTGGQKKLIDLLEAHTKVKDELAQERIRGGSRGSALIWVTGGDIGSDDKSSEKRIAVSDRIAQKAKATIRDNFFAKDGRLGIRVSRDDQDVVRQAARSLGYEAKVLNPIEP
;
A
#
# COMPACT_ATOMS: atom_id res chain seq x y z
N MET A 1 -40.25 58.73 -6.77
CA MET A 1 -38.97 58.05 -7.11
C MET A 1 -38.55 56.94 -6.14
N ALA A 2 -38.81 57.03 -4.82
CA ALA A 2 -38.35 56.02 -3.83
C ALA A 2 -39.00 54.61 -3.92
N SER A 3 -40.22 54.50 -4.46
CA SER A 3 -40.95 53.22 -4.57
C SER A 3 -40.37 52.28 -5.64
N GLY A 4 -39.95 52.82 -6.80
CA GLY A 4 -39.35 52.04 -7.88
C GLY A 4 -38.01 51.41 -7.49
N LYS A 5 -37.13 52.20 -6.86
CA LYS A 5 -35.84 51.70 -6.35
C LYS A 5 -36.00 50.62 -5.28
N ARG A 6 -37.01 50.72 -4.40
CA ARG A 6 -37.29 49.64 -3.42
C ARG A 6 -37.71 48.33 -4.09
N LYS A 7 -38.50 48.39 -5.16
CA LYS A 7 -38.89 47.19 -5.92
C LYS A 7 -37.68 46.56 -6.63
N GLU A 8 -36.82 47.37 -7.23
CA GLU A 8 -35.57 46.89 -7.85
C GLU A 8 -34.63 46.26 -6.84
N VAL A 9 -34.39 46.92 -5.70
CA VAL A 9 -33.54 46.38 -4.63
C VAL A 9 -34.11 45.06 -4.09
N LYS A 10 -35.43 44.96 -3.89
CA LYS A 10 -36.07 43.71 -3.47
C LYS A 10 -35.88 42.60 -4.50
N ALA A 11 -36.09 42.87 -5.79
CA ALA A 11 -35.89 41.88 -6.85
C ALA A 11 -34.41 41.40 -6.92
N LEU A 12 -33.46 42.30 -6.66
CA LEU A 12 -32.04 41.98 -6.65
C LEU A 12 -31.66 41.10 -5.45
N LEU A 13 -32.22 41.40 -4.26
CA LEU A 13 -32.05 40.58 -3.06
C LEU A 13 -32.69 39.20 -3.23
N ASP A 14 -33.89 39.11 -3.81
CA ASP A 14 -34.55 37.83 -4.07
C ASP A 14 -33.73 36.97 -5.05
N LYS A 15 -33.11 37.61 -6.07
CA LYS A 15 -32.22 36.92 -7.01
C LYS A 15 -30.93 36.43 -6.33
N LEU A 16 -30.30 37.26 -5.51
CA LEU A 16 -29.10 36.87 -4.75
C LEU A 16 -29.40 35.74 -3.77
N HIS A 17 -30.54 35.78 -3.09
CA HIS A 17 -30.94 34.72 -2.17
C HIS A 17 -31.10 33.38 -2.90
N ARG A 18 -31.76 33.37 -4.07
CA ARG A 18 -31.88 32.14 -4.88
C ARG A 18 -30.53 31.59 -5.33
N ILE A 19 -29.62 32.46 -5.78
CA ILE A 19 -28.27 32.04 -6.19
C ILE A 19 -27.52 31.45 -5.00
N TYR A 20 -27.61 32.10 -3.83
CA TYR A 20 -26.97 31.62 -2.62
C TYR A 20 -27.52 30.25 -2.18
N THR A 21 -28.85 30.08 -2.17
CA THR A 21 -29.49 28.81 -1.83
C THR A 21 -29.07 27.69 -2.79
N ALA A 22 -29.09 27.93 -4.11
CA ALA A 22 -28.66 26.95 -5.09
C ALA A 22 -27.18 26.55 -4.90
N ALA A 23 -26.29 27.53 -4.65
CA ALA A 23 -24.89 27.25 -4.37
C ALA A 23 -24.69 26.45 -3.06
N GLN A 24 -25.53 26.68 -2.05
CA GLN A 24 -25.51 25.92 -0.80
C GLN A 24 -25.96 24.46 -1.00
N GLU A 25 -26.99 24.24 -1.81
CA GLU A 25 -27.47 22.91 -2.19
C GLU A 25 -26.40 22.13 -2.98
N ASP A 26 -25.74 22.79 -3.93
CA ASP A 26 -24.64 22.20 -4.69
C ASP A 26 -23.44 21.86 -3.79
N LEU A 27 -23.09 22.74 -2.86
CA LEU A 27 -21.99 22.52 -1.91
C LEU A 27 -22.28 21.32 -1.01
N THR A 28 -23.49 21.23 -0.45
CA THR A 28 -23.90 20.11 0.41
C THR A 28 -23.96 18.79 -0.36
N GLY A 29 -24.45 18.82 -1.61
CA GLY A 29 -24.40 17.67 -2.52
C GLY A 29 -22.97 17.22 -2.83
N GLY A 30 -22.06 18.17 -3.08
CA GLY A 30 -20.63 17.91 -3.30
C GLY A 30 -19.95 17.31 -2.07
N GLN A 31 -20.22 17.86 -0.88
CA GLN A 31 -19.68 17.34 0.39
C GLN A 31 -20.15 15.90 0.64
N LYS A 32 -21.41 15.57 0.36
CA LYS A 32 -21.92 14.21 0.50
C LYS A 32 -21.18 13.22 -0.40
N LYS A 33 -21.01 13.56 -1.70
CA LYS A 33 -20.25 12.73 -2.63
C LYS A 33 -18.80 12.50 -2.19
N LEU A 34 -18.17 13.52 -1.60
CA LEU A 34 -16.81 13.40 -1.08
C LEU A 34 -16.75 12.43 0.10
N ILE A 35 -17.72 12.49 1.02
CA ILE A 35 -17.82 11.53 2.13
C ILE A 35 -17.98 10.10 1.60
N ASP A 36 -18.91 9.88 0.67
CA ASP A 36 -19.14 8.56 0.07
C ASP A 36 -17.86 7.99 -0.58
N LEU A 37 -17.09 8.85 -1.27
CA LEU A 37 -15.80 8.49 -1.87
C LEU A 37 -14.74 8.14 -0.82
N LEU A 38 -14.67 8.90 0.28
CA LEU A 38 -13.73 8.62 1.37
C LEU A 38 -14.05 7.31 2.07
N GLU A 39 -15.34 6.99 2.26
CA GLU A 39 -15.78 5.71 2.81
C GLU A 39 -15.44 4.55 1.87
N ALA A 40 -15.72 4.69 0.57
CA ALA A 40 -15.35 3.69 -0.43
C ALA A 40 -13.84 3.46 -0.49
N HIS A 41 -13.04 4.53 -0.46
CA HIS A 41 -11.59 4.43 -0.42
C HIS A 41 -11.09 3.74 0.85
N THR A 42 -11.69 4.04 2.01
CA THR A 42 -11.36 3.37 3.27
C THR A 42 -11.66 1.88 3.19
N LYS A 43 -12.81 1.50 2.63
CA LYS A 43 -13.18 0.09 2.43
C LYS A 43 -12.19 -0.63 1.51
N VAL A 44 -11.81 -0.03 0.38
CA VAL A 44 -10.81 -0.60 -0.55
C VAL A 44 -9.45 -0.75 0.14
N LYS A 45 -9.05 0.22 0.96
CA LYS A 45 -7.81 0.15 1.74
C LYS A 45 -7.84 -1.01 2.74
N ASP A 46 -8.96 -1.23 3.42
CA ASP A 46 -9.14 -2.34 4.35
C ASP A 46 -9.16 -3.69 3.64
N GLU A 47 -9.84 -3.77 2.49
CA GLU A 47 -9.83 -4.95 1.62
C GLU A 47 -8.40 -5.27 1.14
N LEU A 48 -7.64 -4.27 0.70
CA LEU A 48 -6.24 -4.44 0.28
C LEU A 48 -5.34 -4.89 1.46
N ALA A 49 -5.56 -4.36 2.67
CA ALA A 49 -4.85 -4.82 3.86
C ALA A 49 -5.19 -6.28 4.18
N GLN A 50 -6.47 -6.67 4.08
CA GLN A 50 -6.91 -8.05 4.26
C GLN A 50 -6.37 -8.99 3.17
N GLU A 51 -6.34 -8.56 1.91
CA GLU A 51 -5.73 -9.31 0.81
C GLU A 51 -4.22 -9.44 0.99
N ARG A 52 -3.53 -8.41 1.48
CA ARG A 52 -2.11 -8.51 1.80
C ARG A 52 -1.83 -9.52 2.91
N ILE A 53 -2.72 -9.62 3.91
CA ILE A 53 -2.65 -10.63 4.96
C ILE A 53 -2.99 -12.03 4.41
N ARG A 54 -4.05 -12.16 3.60
CA ARG A 54 -4.50 -13.44 3.01
C ARG A 54 -3.54 -13.98 1.95
N GLY A 55 -3.10 -13.12 1.03
CA GLY A 55 -2.13 -13.42 -0.04
C GLY A 55 -0.69 -13.59 0.46
N GLY A 56 -0.38 -13.07 1.66
CA GLY A 56 0.87 -13.36 2.36
C GLY A 56 0.93 -14.74 3.03
N SER A 57 -0.21 -15.43 3.17
CA SER A 57 -0.31 -16.70 3.92
C SER A 57 -0.76 -17.90 3.09
N ARG A 58 -1.56 -17.71 2.03
CA ARG A 58 -1.97 -18.83 1.14
C ARG A 58 -1.03 -18.95 -0.06
N GLY A 59 -0.10 -19.90 0.02
CA GLY A 59 0.76 -20.30 -1.10
C GLY A 59 2.05 -19.50 -1.26
N SER A 60 2.46 -18.73 -0.25
CA SER A 60 3.80 -18.14 -0.19
C SER A 60 4.61 -18.68 0.98
N ALA A 61 5.92 -18.79 0.78
CA ALA A 61 6.90 -19.12 1.81
C ALA A 61 7.71 -17.88 2.17
N LEU A 62 8.04 -17.72 3.45
CA LEU A 62 8.96 -16.69 3.93
C LEU A 62 10.33 -17.32 4.16
N ILE A 63 11.34 -16.77 3.50
CA ILE A 63 12.74 -17.19 3.63
C ILE A 63 13.49 -16.08 4.35
N TRP A 64 14.09 -16.43 5.50
CA TRP A 64 15.03 -15.56 6.19
C TRP A 64 16.43 -15.82 5.67
N VAL A 65 17.07 -14.74 5.23
CA VAL A 65 18.43 -14.74 4.71
C VAL A 65 19.33 -13.91 5.64
N THR A 66 20.45 -14.50 6.03
CA THR A 66 21.46 -13.93 6.93
C THR A 66 22.88 -14.20 6.40
N GLY A 67 23.88 -13.58 7.01
CA GLY A 67 25.28 -13.72 6.62
C GLY A 67 25.63 -12.99 5.33
N GLY A 68 26.82 -13.26 4.79
CA GLY A 68 27.35 -12.55 3.62
C GLY A 68 27.39 -11.03 3.82
N ASP A 69 26.96 -10.30 2.80
CA ASP A 69 26.90 -8.83 2.82
C ASP A 69 25.67 -8.26 3.54
N ILE A 70 24.72 -9.08 4.02
CA ILE A 70 23.56 -8.63 4.83
C ILE A 70 24.00 -8.18 6.24
N GLY A 71 25.14 -8.72 6.72
CA GLY A 71 25.69 -8.42 8.05
C GLY A 71 26.32 -7.04 8.21
N SER A 72 26.40 -6.23 7.15
CA SER A 72 26.91 -4.85 7.23
C SER A 72 25.90 -3.89 7.86
N ASP A 73 26.38 -2.75 8.37
CA ASP A 73 25.56 -1.64 8.89
C ASP A 73 24.61 -1.01 7.85
N ASP A 74 24.85 -1.27 6.56
CA ASP A 74 23.97 -0.80 5.49
C ASP A 74 22.65 -1.60 5.46
N LYS A 75 21.58 -0.94 5.89
CA LYS A 75 20.19 -1.42 5.86
C LYS A 75 19.32 -0.65 4.85
N SER A 76 19.94 -0.06 3.83
CA SER A 76 19.23 0.68 2.78
C SER A 76 18.27 -0.20 1.97
N SER A 77 17.23 0.43 1.42
CA SER A 77 16.32 -0.22 0.47
C SER A 77 17.05 -0.69 -0.79
N GLU A 78 18.08 0.03 -1.23
CA GLU A 78 18.90 -0.31 -2.40
C GLU A 78 19.65 -1.62 -2.19
N LYS A 79 20.30 -1.76 -1.03
CA LYS A 79 20.98 -2.99 -0.67
C LYS A 79 20.02 -4.17 -0.54
N ARG A 80 18.86 -3.94 0.08
CA ARG A 80 17.80 -4.94 0.18
C ARG A 80 17.38 -5.47 -1.19
N ILE A 81 17.14 -4.58 -2.14
CA ILE A 81 16.74 -4.91 -3.50
C ILE A 81 17.87 -5.65 -4.22
N ALA A 82 19.11 -5.17 -4.14
CA ALA A 82 20.26 -5.80 -4.79
C ALA A 82 20.50 -7.25 -4.35
N VAL A 83 20.43 -7.51 -3.03
CA VAL A 83 20.58 -8.87 -2.49
C VAL A 83 19.41 -9.76 -2.92
N SER A 84 18.18 -9.24 -2.83
CA SER A 84 16.96 -9.92 -3.29
C SER A 84 17.06 -10.31 -4.77
N ASP A 85 17.44 -9.38 -5.64
CA ASP A 85 17.51 -9.58 -7.09
C ASP A 85 18.58 -10.61 -7.47
N ARG A 86 19.74 -10.61 -6.81
CA ARG A 86 20.76 -11.64 -6.99
C ARG A 86 20.24 -13.04 -6.68
N ILE A 87 19.50 -13.18 -5.58
CA ILE A 87 18.89 -14.45 -5.19
C ILE A 87 17.81 -14.86 -6.21
N ALA A 88 16.94 -13.93 -6.62
CA ALA A 88 15.91 -14.17 -7.63
C ALA A 88 16.50 -14.64 -8.96
N GLN A 89 17.52 -13.94 -9.47
CA GLN A 89 18.22 -14.30 -10.71
C GLN A 89 18.86 -15.68 -10.63
N LYS A 90 19.51 -16.00 -9.51
CA LYS A 90 20.13 -17.32 -9.29
C LYS A 90 19.09 -18.44 -9.19
N ALA A 91 17.96 -18.17 -8.55
CA ALA A 91 16.86 -19.11 -8.38
C ALA A 91 15.97 -19.26 -9.63
N LYS A 92 16.03 -18.29 -10.57
CA LYS A 92 15.04 -18.12 -11.64
C LYS A 92 13.60 -18.07 -11.10
N ALA A 93 13.41 -17.38 -9.98
CA ALA A 93 12.15 -17.31 -9.26
C ALA A 93 11.73 -15.86 -9.02
N THR A 94 10.42 -15.62 -8.94
CA THR A 94 9.87 -14.28 -8.65
C THR A 94 9.78 -14.04 -7.15
N ILE A 95 10.41 -12.97 -6.69
CA ILE A 95 10.25 -12.48 -5.32
C ILE A 95 9.00 -11.61 -5.24
N ARG A 96 8.07 -11.99 -4.35
CA ARG A 96 6.78 -11.29 -4.16
C ARG A 96 6.92 -10.09 -3.23
N ASP A 97 7.79 -10.19 -2.23
CA ASP A 97 8.04 -9.14 -1.24
C ASP A 97 9.44 -9.31 -0.63
N ASN A 98 10.07 -8.22 -0.21
CA ASN A 98 11.32 -8.23 0.52
C ASN A 98 11.38 -7.11 1.58
N PHE A 99 11.91 -7.43 2.77
CA PHE A 99 12.00 -6.48 3.89
C PHE A 99 13.15 -6.84 4.83
N PHE A 100 13.75 -5.84 5.48
CA PHE A 100 14.64 -6.09 6.62
C PHE A 100 13.80 -6.18 7.91
N ALA A 101 14.07 -7.20 8.71
CA ALA A 101 13.57 -7.28 10.08
C ALA A 101 14.33 -6.33 11.01
N LYS A 102 13.76 -6.06 12.18
CA LYS A 102 14.38 -5.22 13.22
C LYS A 102 15.73 -5.75 13.70
N ASP A 103 15.94 -7.06 13.63
CA ASP A 103 17.19 -7.73 13.97
C ASP A 103 18.18 -7.80 12.80
N GLY A 104 17.89 -7.11 11.69
CA GLY A 104 18.78 -6.97 10.54
C GLY A 104 18.75 -8.13 9.55
N ARG A 105 17.91 -9.15 9.75
CA ARG A 105 17.72 -10.27 8.82
C ARG A 105 16.91 -9.84 7.60
N LEU A 106 17.22 -10.38 6.42
CA LEU A 106 16.45 -10.14 5.21
C LEU A 106 15.33 -11.18 5.10
N GLY A 107 14.07 -10.73 5.10
CA GLY A 107 12.91 -11.54 4.79
C GLY A 107 12.59 -11.46 3.31
N ILE A 108 12.50 -12.60 2.64
CA ILE A 108 12.13 -12.73 1.22
C ILE A 108 10.88 -13.60 1.12
N ARG A 109 9.81 -13.09 0.52
CA ARG A 109 8.57 -13.83 0.30
C ARG A 109 8.50 -14.32 -1.14
N VAL A 110 8.31 -15.61 -1.32
CA VAL A 110 8.25 -16.29 -2.63
C VAL A 110 7.05 -17.23 -2.71
N SER A 111 6.77 -17.79 -3.89
CA SER A 111 5.81 -18.90 -4.00
C SER A 111 6.24 -20.08 -3.14
N ARG A 112 5.29 -20.86 -2.62
CA ARG A 112 5.60 -22.07 -1.84
C ARG A 112 6.35 -23.10 -2.68
N ASP A 113 6.05 -23.17 -3.97
CA ASP A 113 6.71 -24.08 -4.91
C ASP A 113 8.19 -23.70 -5.16
N ASP A 114 8.52 -22.42 -5.04
CA ASP A 114 9.87 -21.89 -5.27
C ASP A 114 10.74 -21.90 -4.01
N GLN A 115 10.17 -22.22 -2.84
CA GLN A 115 10.82 -22.01 -1.54
C GLN A 115 12.17 -22.73 -1.42
N ASP A 116 12.25 -23.95 -1.96
CA ASP A 116 13.46 -24.78 -1.87
C ASP A 116 14.52 -24.32 -2.85
N VAL A 117 14.12 -23.94 -4.07
CA VAL A 117 15.01 -23.43 -5.11
C VAL A 117 15.63 -22.10 -4.65
N VAL A 118 14.81 -21.20 -4.10
CA VAL A 118 15.27 -19.89 -3.60
C VAL A 118 16.17 -20.06 -2.37
N ARG A 119 15.85 -20.98 -1.45
CA ARG A 119 16.71 -21.31 -0.31
C ARG A 119 18.07 -21.83 -0.77
N GLN A 120 18.10 -22.73 -1.74
CA GLN A 120 19.35 -23.28 -2.29
C GLN A 120 20.16 -22.21 -3.03
N ALA A 121 19.51 -21.36 -3.81
CA ALA A 121 20.14 -20.24 -4.50
C ALA A 121 20.83 -19.29 -3.51
N ALA A 122 20.14 -18.89 -2.44
CA ALA A 122 20.72 -18.06 -1.39
C ALA A 122 21.97 -18.73 -0.75
N ARG A 123 21.89 -20.02 -0.42
CA ARG A 123 23.05 -20.78 0.11
C ARG A 123 24.22 -20.84 -0.88
N SER A 124 23.94 -21.03 -2.16
CA SER A 124 24.97 -21.05 -3.20
C SER A 124 25.67 -19.69 -3.39
N LEU A 125 25.01 -18.60 -2.99
CA LEU A 125 25.56 -17.25 -3.01
C LEU A 125 26.32 -16.90 -1.71
N GLY A 126 26.50 -17.86 -0.81
CA GLY A 126 27.21 -17.67 0.46
C GLY A 126 26.36 -17.14 1.61
N TYR A 127 25.03 -17.16 1.48
CA TYR A 127 24.12 -16.78 2.55
C TYR A 127 23.66 -17.96 3.39
N GLU A 128 23.33 -17.68 4.65
CA GLU A 128 22.52 -18.56 5.45
C GLU A 128 21.05 -18.34 5.09
N ALA A 129 20.31 -19.40 4.76
CA ALA A 129 18.90 -19.31 4.41
C ALA A 129 18.07 -20.37 5.14
N LYS A 130 17.01 -19.91 5.83
CA LYS A 130 16.02 -20.73 6.53
C LYS A 130 14.60 -20.36 6.06
N VAL A 131 13.85 -21.36 5.63
CA VAL A 131 12.41 -21.22 5.37
C VAL A 131 11.72 -21.28 6.73
N LEU A 132 10.90 -20.27 7.06
CA LEU A 132 9.91 -20.43 8.11
C LEU A 132 8.58 -20.81 7.46
N ASN A 133 7.99 -21.91 7.93
CA ASN A 133 6.58 -22.15 7.70
C ASN A 133 5.78 -20.95 8.21
N PRO A 134 4.62 -20.62 7.59
CA PRO A 134 3.83 -19.46 7.99
C PRO A 134 3.66 -19.47 9.51
N ILE A 135 4.13 -18.40 10.15
CA ILE A 135 3.76 -18.10 11.53
C ILE A 135 2.27 -17.76 11.42
N GLU A 136 1.42 -18.67 11.86
CA GLU A 136 0.01 -18.35 12.06
C GLU A 136 -0.07 -17.13 13.00
N PRO A 137 -0.96 -16.17 12.70
CA PRO A 137 -1.07 -14.92 13.44
C PRO A 137 -1.38 -15.14 14.93
#